data_AF-R7D714-F1
#
_entry.id   AF-R7D714-F1
#
_cell.length_a   1.000
_cell.length_b   1.000
_cell.length_c   1.000
_cell.angle_alpha   90.00
_cell.angle_beta   90.00
_cell.angle_gamma   90.00
#
_symmetry.space_group_name_H-M   'P 1'
#
loop_
_entity.id
_entity.type
_entity.pdbx_description
1 polymer ?
#
loop_
_entity_poly.entity_id
_entity_poly.type
_entity_poly.pdbx_seq_one_letter_code
_entity_poly.pdbx_strand_id
1 'polypeptide(L)'
;MKITKKLLAVCVAALALSMALMGCNGDNTAKPAGSAAGSASKQTTEKKESKKPADDRIDFTWFKAYAPEGYDVWARSGSDGNVSEILFNGIEDSNKVISFGVSSTKDAEAVANRDAERDGYERGEDVTIGRYTWKTVNFTWHKTPSMHLVTDIPNSGRSVEITLFMATPDDPAVKAFLESIEFCEEDLEEKKLEAKDISIKDLCEENGLVISGTRK
;
A
#
# COMPACT_ATOMS: atom_id res chain seq x y z
N MET A 1 -21.38 32.94 11.36
CA MET A 1 -21.04 31.99 12.44
C MET A 1 -19.53 31.79 12.46
N LYS A 2 -18.90 31.99 13.62
CA LYS A 2 -17.46 31.77 13.84
C LYS A 2 -17.25 30.31 14.25
N ILE A 3 -16.37 29.57 13.58
CA ILE A 3 -15.73 28.38 14.15
C ILE A 3 -14.24 28.43 13.79
N THR A 4 -13.45 28.72 14.81
CA THR A 4 -12.00 28.71 14.87
C THR A 4 -11.52 27.24 14.93
N LYS A 5 -10.59 26.84 14.04
CA LYS A 5 -9.79 25.62 14.21
C LYS A 5 -8.32 26.01 14.31
N LYS A 6 -7.69 25.53 15.37
CA LYS A 6 -6.37 25.91 15.88
C LYS A 6 -5.26 25.40 14.95
N LEU A 7 -4.28 26.25 14.64
CA LEU A 7 -2.98 25.83 14.08
C LEU A 7 -2.29 24.89 15.07
N LEU A 8 -1.93 23.68 14.61
CA LEU A 8 -0.95 22.83 15.28
C LEU A 8 0.41 23.10 14.65
N ALA A 9 1.29 23.65 15.47
CA ALA A 9 2.69 23.90 15.16
C ALA A 9 3.44 22.56 15.09
N VAL A 10 4.02 22.24 13.94
CA VAL A 10 5.02 21.17 13.79
C VAL A 10 6.38 21.78 14.12
N CYS A 11 6.94 21.40 15.26
CA CYS A 11 8.25 21.85 15.71
C CYS A 11 9.32 20.96 15.06
N VAL A 12 10.13 21.56 14.19
CA VAL A 12 11.35 20.97 13.63
C VAL A 12 12.39 20.91 14.73
N ALA A 13 12.78 19.71 15.15
CA ALA A 13 13.94 19.52 16.03
C ALA A 13 15.00 18.72 15.27
N ALA A 14 15.99 19.45 14.74
CA ALA A 14 17.21 18.90 14.18
C ALA A 14 18.06 18.29 15.31
N LEU A 15 18.44 17.01 15.17
CA LEU A 15 19.44 16.39 16.03
C LEU A 15 20.75 16.27 15.23
N ALA A 16 21.60 17.28 15.40
CA ALA A 16 23.02 17.18 15.13
C ALA A 16 23.70 16.76 16.44
N LEU A 17 24.38 15.62 16.46
CA LEU A 17 25.42 15.37 17.46
C LEU A 17 26.63 14.71 16.79
N SER A 18 27.63 15.55 16.55
CA SER A 18 28.97 15.20 16.10
C SER A 18 29.83 14.69 17.27
N MET A 19 30.53 13.60 16.99
CA MET A 19 31.88 13.18 17.44
C MET A 19 32.55 13.91 18.62
N ALA A 20 33.02 13.10 19.58
CA ALA A 20 34.28 13.35 20.28
C ALA A 20 35.04 12.02 20.45
N LEU A 21 36.14 11.91 19.71
CA LEU A 21 37.19 10.88 19.81
C LEU A 21 38.41 11.53 20.48
N MET A 22 38.76 11.05 21.66
CA MET A 22 40.04 11.24 22.39
C MET A 22 39.99 10.16 23.48
N GLY A 23 40.95 9.27 23.70
CA GLY A 23 42.35 9.23 23.35
C GLY A 23 43.17 9.07 24.64
N CYS A 24 43.87 7.92 24.75
CA CYS A 24 45.05 7.61 25.58
C CYS A 24 44.90 6.89 26.95
N ASN A 25 45.38 5.63 26.91
CA ASN A 25 46.28 4.91 27.82
C ASN A 25 45.89 4.50 29.26
N GLY A 26 46.15 3.21 29.55
CA GLY A 26 47.04 2.84 30.68
C GLY A 26 46.49 1.87 31.73
N ASP A 27 46.75 0.58 31.52
CA ASP A 27 47.17 -0.46 32.48
C ASP A 27 46.44 -0.73 33.83
N ASN A 28 46.05 -2.00 33.94
CA ASN A 28 46.25 -2.96 35.03
C ASN A 28 45.45 -2.92 36.35
N THR A 29 44.83 -4.09 36.58
CA THR A 29 44.67 -4.87 37.83
C THR A 29 43.66 -4.48 38.92
N ALA A 30 42.76 -5.45 39.12
CA ALA A 30 42.31 -6.03 40.39
C ALA A 30 41.26 -5.30 41.27
N LYS A 31 40.11 -6.01 41.40
CA LYS A 31 39.19 -6.10 42.56
C LYS A 31 39.93 -6.01 43.92
N PRO A 32 39.28 -5.61 45.05
CA PRO A 32 38.01 -6.22 45.51
C PRO A 32 36.99 -5.33 46.25
N ALA A 33 35.77 -5.89 46.33
CA ALA A 33 34.78 -5.89 47.41
C ALA A 33 34.41 -4.60 48.19
N GLY A 34 33.10 -4.33 48.26
CA GLY A 34 32.52 -3.46 49.29
C GLY A 34 31.02 -3.24 49.09
N SER A 35 30.22 -3.74 50.02
CA SER A 35 28.75 -3.73 50.05
C SER A 35 28.19 -2.44 50.67
N ALA A 36 27.01 -2.03 50.22
CA ALA A 36 25.85 -1.56 51.01
C ALA A 36 25.23 -0.20 50.64
N ALA A 37 23.89 -0.27 50.54
CA ALA A 37 22.87 0.73 50.83
C ALA A 37 22.45 1.75 49.75
N GLY A 38 21.16 1.66 49.35
CA GLY A 38 20.34 2.86 49.16
C GLY A 38 19.35 2.82 47.99
N SER A 39 18.07 2.60 48.32
CA SER A 39 16.87 3.05 47.58
C SER A 39 16.51 2.39 46.25
N ALA A 40 15.78 1.28 46.32
CA ALA A 40 14.99 0.78 45.18
C ALA A 40 13.67 1.57 45.07
N SER A 41 13.61 2.37 44.01
CA SER A 41 12.48 3.15 43.53
C SER A 41 11.42 2.23 42.87
N LYS A 42 10.15 2.65 42.99
CA LYS A 42 8.96 2.29 42.19
C LYS A 42 9.12 1.12 41.21
N GLN A 43 8.45 0.00 41.52
CA GLN A 43 7.94 -0.91 40.49
C GLN A 43 6.91 -0.17 39.64
N THR A 44 7.33 0.35 38.49
CA THR A 44 6.46 0.52 37.34
C THR A 44 6.27 -0.85 36.72
N THR A 45 5.07 -1.39 36.85
CA THR A 45 4.56 -2.50 36.06
C THR A 45 4.74 -2.12 34.59
N GLU A 46 5.70 -2.76 33.91
CA GLU A 46 5.80 -2.68 32.46
C GLU A 46 4.49 -3.21 31.89
N LYS A 47 3.68 -2.27 31.40
CA LYS A 47 2.54 -2.57 30.57
C LYS A 47 3.13 -3.19 29.31
N LYS A 48 3.11 -4.52 29.24
CA LYS A 48 3.40 -5.29 28.03
C LYS A 48 2.54 -4.67 26.93
N GLU A 49 3.18 -3.83 26.11
CA GLU A 49 2.58 -3.27 24.93
C GLU A 49 2.25 -4.47 24.06
N SER A 50 0.97 -4.78 23.95
CA SER A 50 0.47 -5.76 23.01
C SER A 50 0.90 -5.26 21.64
N LYS A 51 2.01 -5.80 21.13
CA LYS A 51 2.48 -5.60 19.76
C LYS A 51 1.34 -6.10 18.88
N LYS A 52 0.42 -5.19 18.52
CA LYS A 52 -0.47 -5.38 17.38
C LYS A 52 0.45 -5.89 16.27
N PRO A 53 0.10 -6.97 15.54
CA PRO A 53 0.89 -7.33 14.37
C PRO A 53 1.09 -6.05 13.56
N ALA A 54 2.35 -5.73 13.26
CA ALA A 54 2.66 -4.58 12.45
C ALA A 54 1.91 -4.79 11.13
N ASP A 55 1.09 -3.80 10.75
CA ASP A 55 0.42 -3.82 9.47
C ASP A 55 1.50 -3.70 8.40
N ASP A 56 1.76 -4.79 7.68
CA ASP A 56 2.80 -4.95 6.67
C ASP A 56 2.32 -4.55 5.27
N ARG A 57 1.09 -4.03 5.17
CA ARG A 57 0.57 -3.42 3.94
C ARG A 57 1.29 -2.11 3.64
N ILE A 58 1.50 -1.87 2.36
CA ILE A 58 2.11 -0.65 1.83
C ILE A 58 1.04 0.41 1.69
N ASP A 59 1.35 1.64 2.09
CA ASP A 59 0.51 2.81 1.90
C ASP A 59 0.86 3.49 0.57
N PHE A 60 -0.03 3.35 -0.40
CA PHE A 60 0.08 3.97 -1.71
C PHE A 60 -0.67 5.31 -1.76
N THR A 61 -0.90 5.94 -0.60
CA THR A 61 -1.61 7.22 -0.41
C THR A 61 -3.13 7.15 -0.59
N TRP A 62 -3.62 6.60 -1.70
CA TRP A 62 -5.07 6.51 -2.01
C TRP A 62 -5.67 5.13 -1.73
N PHE A 63 -4.82 4.17 -1.38
CA PHE A 63 -5.18 2.86 -0.86
C PHE A 63 -4.00 2.25 -0.10
N LYS A 64 -4.30 1.23 0.71
CA LYS A 64 -3.34 0.37 1.41
C LYS A 64 -3.55 -1.09 1.00
N ALA A 65 -2.47 -1.81 0.69
CA ALA A 65 -2.54 -3.22 0.29
C ALA A 65 -1.19 -3.91 0.43
N TYR A 66 -1.17 -5.24 0.38
CA TYR A 66 0.04 -6.00 0.10
C TYR A 66 0.55 -5.75 -1.31
N ALA A 67 1.85 -5.87 -1.54
CA ALA A 67 2.33 -6.09 -2.91
C ALA A 67 2.00 -7.54 -3.30
N PRO A 68 1.38 -7.80 -4.46
CA PRO A 68 1.07 -9.15 -4.88
C PRO A 68 2.36 -9.96 -5.09
N GLU A 69 2.46 -11.11 -4.44
CA GLU A 69 3.63 -12.00 -4.57
C GLU A 69 3.82 -12.43 -6.03
N GLY A 70 5.06 -12.42 -6.52
CA GLY A 70 5.35 -12.75 -7.92
C GLY A 70 5.13 -11.60 -8.91
N TYR A 71 4.91 -10.37 -8.42
CA TYR A 71 4.78 -9.18 -9.24
C TYR A 71 5.81 -8.10 -8.89
N ASP A 72 6.18 -7.33 -9.90
CA ASP A 72 6.93 -6.08 -9.79
C ASP A 72 6.01 -4.87 -9.93
N VAL A 73 6.42 -3.75 -9.35
CA VAL A 73 5.72 -2.47 -9.47
C VAL A 73 6.04 -1.83 -10.82
N TRP A 74 5.05 -1.19 -11.42
CA TRP A 74 5.22 -0.38 -12.62
C TRP A 74 4.26 0.83 -12.54
N ALA A 75 4.61 1.94 -13.17
CA ALA A 75 3.63 2.99 -13.47
C ALA A 75 3.36 3.02 -14.96
N ARG A 76 2.13 3.36 -15.35
CA ARG A 76 1.74 3.42 -16.77
C ARG A 76 2.66 4.31 -17.62
N SER A 77 3.22 5.36 -17.01
CA SER A 77 4.19 6.29 -17.59
C SER A 77 5.65 5.79 -17.61
N GLY A 78 5.91 4.56 -17.13
CA GLY A 78 7.23 3.96 -17.02
C GLY A 78 7.87 4.17 -15.63
N SER A 79 9.19 4.01 -15.53
CA SER A 79 9.94 4.15 -14.27
C SER A 79 9.89 5.55 -13.66
N ASP A 80 9.64 6.57 -14.48
CA ASP A 80 9.51 7.97 -14.07
C ASP A 80 8.06 8.34 -13.73
N GLY A 81 7.16 7.35 -13.68
CA GLY A 81 5.78 7.54 -13.31
C GLY A 81 5.57 7.72 -11.81
N ASN A 82 4.30 7.94 -11.45
CA ASN A 82 3.89 8.24 -10.09
C ASN A 82 2.85 7.25 -9.55
N VAL A 83 2.63 7.30 -8.24
CA VAL A 83 1.76 6.38 -7.50
C VAL A 83 0.28 6.52 -7.87
N SER A 84 -0.14 7.58 -8.58
CA SER A 84 -1.54 7.70 -9.05
C SER A 84 -1.88 6.78 -10.24
N GLU A 85 -0.87 6.24 -10.92
CA GLU A 85 -0.99 5.36 -12.11
C GLU A 85 -0.29 4.01 -11.92
N ILE A 86 -0.13 3.60 -10.66
CA ILE A 86 0.52 2.35 -10.29
C ILE A 86 -0.23 1.12 -10.83
N LEU A 87 0.54 0.11 -11.23
CA LEU A 87 0.09 -1.22 -11.59
C LEU A 87 1.14 -2.26 -11.19
N PHE A 88 0.77 -3.53 -11.23
CA PHE A 88 1.67 -4.65 -10.91
C PHE A 88 1.83 -5.57 -12.13
N ASN A 89 3.07 -5.84 -12.54
CA ASN A 89 3.40 -6.76 -13.63
C ASN A 89 3.95 -8.07 -13.10
N GLY A 90 3.50 -9.20 -13.63
CA GLY A 90 4.04 -10.51 -13.29
C GLY A 90 5.53 -10.58 -13.62
N ILE A 91 6.32 -11.14 -12.69
CA ILE A 91 7.76 -11.31 -12.87
C ILE A 91 8.05 -12.37 -13.94
N GLU A 92 7.29 -13.46 -13.94
CA GLU A 92 7.47 -14.59 -14.87
C GLU A 92 6.83 -14.32 -16.24
N ASP A 93 5.70 -13.62 -16.27
CA ASP A 93 5.00 -13.21 -17.49
C ASP A 93 4.52 -11.76 -17.35
N SER A 94 5.15 -10.87 -18.12
CA SER A 94 4.85 -9.43 -18.09
C SER A 94 3.50 -9.07 -18.71
N ASN A 95 2.84 -10.01 -19.40
CA ASN A 95 1.45 -9.82 -19.86
C ASN A 95 0.43 -10.05 -18.74
N LYS A 96 0.84 -10.67 -17.63
CA LYS A 96 0.04 -10.81 -16.43
C LYS A 96 0.09 -9.50 -15.65
N VAL A 97 -1.01 -8.75 -15.63
CA VAL A 97 -1.02 -7.38 -15.11
C VAL A 97 -2.21 -7.16 -14.19
N ILE A 98 -1.98 -6.51 -13.06
CA ILE A 98 -3.01 -5.96 -12.19
C ILE A 98 -2.98 -4.44 -12.35
N SER A 99 -3.95 -3.89 -13.07
CA SER A 99 -4.11 -2.45 -13.25
C SER A 99 -5.31 -1.97 -12.44
N PHE A 100 -5.21 -0.82 -11.78
CA PHE A 100 -6.30 -0.32 -10.96
C PHE A 100 -6.34 1.21 -10.92
N GLY A 101 -7.53 1.76 -10.66
CA GLY A 101 -7.79 3.19 -10.78
C GLY A 101 -9.13 3.60 -10.18
N VAL A 102 -9.22 4.84 -9.70
CA VAL A 102 -10.53 5.48 -9.50
C VAL A 102 -11.24 5.61 -10.85
N SER A 103 -12.47 5.09 -10.94
CA SER A 103 -13.24 5.12 -12.18
C SER A 103 -13.75 6.53 -12.49
N SER A 104 -13.89 6.81 -13.79
CA SER A 104 -14.52 8.04 -14.27
C SER A 104 -16.02 8.08 -13.97
N THR A 105 -16.66 6.92 -13.86
CA THR A 105 -18.09 6.77 -13.56
C THR A 105 -18.26 6.40 -12.09
N LYS A 106 -19.16 7.09 -11.38
CA LYS A 106 -19.27 6.97 -9.92
C LYS A 106 -19.93 5.68 -9.44
N ASP A 107 -20.75 5.06 -10.28
CA ASP A 107 -21.60 3.92 -9.96
C ASP A 107 -21.01 2.64 -10.56
N ALA A 108 -20.63 1.69 -9.71
CA ALA A 108 -19.95 0.46 -10.12
C ALA A 108 -20.83 -0.45 -11.00
N GLU A 109 -22.14 -0.47 -10.75
CA GLU A 109 -23.09 -1.26 -11.54
C GLU A 109 -23.18 -0.73 -12.98
N ALA A 110 -23.23 0.59 -13.16
CA ALA A 110 -23.22 1.23 -14.47
C ALA A 110 -21.91 1.00 -15.24
N VAL A 111 -20.76 0.96 -14.54
CA VAL A 111 -19.47 0.59 -15.17
C VAL A 111 -19.52 -0.84 -15.65
N ALA A 112 -19.89 -1.79 -14.78
CA ALA A 112 -19.90 -3.21 -15.11
C ALA A 112 -20.89 -3.54 -16.24
N ASN A 113 -22.07 -2.93 -16.24
CA ASN A 113 -23.05 -3.12 -17.32
C ASN A 113 -22.53 -2.56 -18.66
N ARG A 114 -21.92 -1.37 -18.66
CA ARG A 114 -21.28 -0.81 -19.86
C ARG A 114 -20.16 -1.69 -20.39
N ASP A 115 -19.31 -2.23 -19.51
CA ASP A 115 -18.21 -3.10 -19.92
C ASP A 115 -18.70 -4.45 -20.46
N ALA A 116 -19.79 -4.99 -19.92
CA ALA A 116 -20.41 -6.22 -20.41
C ALA A 116 -21.11 -6.06 -21.78
N GLU A 117 -21.38 -4.83 -22.23
CA GLU A 117 -21.89 -4.57 -23.59
C GLU A 117 -20.78 -4.65 -24.67
N ARG A 118 -19.50 -4.72 -24.27
CA ARG A 118 -18.38 -4.82 -25.20
C ARG A 118 -18.24 -6.24 -25.77
N ASP A 119 -17.89 -6.34 -27.04
CA ASP A 119 -17.63 -7.63 -27.69
C ASP A 119 -16.52 -8.41 -26.97
N GLY A 120 -16.80 -9.68 -26.66
CA GLY A 120 -15.90 -10.57 -25.92
C GLY A 120 -15.85 -10.36 -24.40
N TYR A 121 -16.75 -9.55 -23.84
CA TYR A 121 -16.90 -9.34 -22.40
C TYR A 121 -18.25 -9.89 -21.94
N GLU A 122 -18.29 -10.41 -20.72
CA GLU A 122 -19.48 -11.05 -20.15
C GLU A 122 -19.66 -10.64 -18.69
N ARG A 123 -20.87 -10.21 -18.32
CA ARG A 123 -21.20 -9.90 -16.93
C ARG A 123 -21.08 -11.18 -16.08
N GLY A 124 -20.24 -11.14 -15.06
CA GLY A 124 -20.14 -12.24 -14.09
C GLY A 124 -21.03 -12.02 -12.87
N GLU A 125 -21.02 -13.00 -11.97
CA GLU A 125 -21.63 -12.85 -10.65
C GLU A 125 -20.84 -11.84 -9.80
N ASP A 126 -21.53 -11.08 -8.97
CA ASP A 126 -20.86 -10.22 -8.00
C ASP A 126 -20.16 -11.08 -6.95
N VAL A 127 -18.93 -10.69 -6.57
CA VAL A 127 -18.10 -11.44 -5.62
C VAL A 127 -17.72 -10.56 -4.44
N THR A 128 -17.69 -11.13 -3.23
CA THR A 128 -17.17 -10.43 -2.04
C THR A 128 -15.76 -10.90 -1.76
N ILE A 129 -14.80 -9.98 -1.82
CA ILE A 129 -13.37 -10.25 -1.55
C ILE A 129 -12.85 -9.15 -0.63
N GLY A 130 -12.27 -9.55 0.50
CA GLY A 130 -11.91 -8.62 1.56
C GLY A 130 -13.15 -7.88 2.08
N ARG A 131 -13.08 -6.54 2.10
CA ARG A 131 -14.15 -5.67 2.60
C ARG A 131 -15.10 -5.14 1.53
N TYR A 132 -14.89 -5.51 0.26
CA TYR A 132 -15.62 -4.95 -0.87
C TYR A 132 -16.44 -6.03 -1.60
N THR A 133 -17.61 -5.62 -2.09
CA THR A 133 -18.39 -6.39 -3.05
C THR A 133 -18.06 -5.87 -4.44
N TRP A 134 -17.52 -6.73 -5.29
CA TRP A 134 -17.04 -6.42 -6.62
C TRP A 134 -18.06 -6.86 -7.66
N LYS A 135 -18.43 -5.91 -8.52
CA LYS A 135 -19.09 -6.16 -9.79
C LYS A 135 -18.07 -6.73 -10.75
N THR A 136 -18.34 -7.90 -11.32
CA THR A 136 -17.38 -8.58 -12.21
C THR A 136 -17.81 -8.52 -13.67
N VAL A 137 -16.81 -8.41 -14.55
CA VAL A 137 -16.94 -8.60 -16.00
C VAL A 137 -15.78 -9.47 -16.47
N ASN A 138 -16.10 -10.62 -17.03
CA ASN A 138 -15.13 -11.59 -17.52
C ASN A 138 -14.76 -11.27 -18.97
N PHE A 139 -13.51 -11.53 -19.33
CA PHE A 139 -13.05 -11.45 -20.72
C PHE A 139 -11.83 -12.34 -20.94
N THR A 140 -11.35 -12.37 -22.17
CA THR A 140 -10.14 -13.09 -22.54
C THR A 140 -9.06 -12.12 -23.02
N TRP A 141 -7.87 -12.19 -22.44
CA TRP A 141 -6.67 -11.48 -22.88
C TRP A 141 -5.58 -12.48 -23.21
N HIS A 142 -4.96 -12.39 -24.40
CA HIS A 142 -4.01 -13.39 -24.90
C HIS A 142 -4.48 -14.84 -24.72
N LYS A 143 -5.76 -15.11 -25.04
CA LYS A 143 -6.41 -16.44 -24.89
C LYS A 143 -6.46 -16.98 -23.44
N THR A 144 -6.24 -16.12 -22.45
CA THR A 144 -6.24 -16.45 -21.03
C THR A 144 -7.38 -15.72 -20.31
N PRO A 145 -8.08 -16.37 -19.36
CA PRO A 145 -9.11 -15.71 -18.55
C PRO A 145 -8.59 -14.44 -17.89
N SER A 146 -9.39 -13.40 -17.95
CA SER A 146 -9.12 -12.07 -17.42
C SER A 146 -10.41 -11.49 -16.86
N MET A 147 -10.29 -10.56 -15.93
CA MET A 147 -11.45 -10.07 -15.20
C MET A 147 -11.33 -8.58 -14.92
N HIS A 148 -12.42 -7.86 -15.12
CA HIS A 148 -12.60 -6.50 -14.66
C HIS A 148 -13.47 -6.53 -13.40
N LEU A 149 -13.01 -5.89 -12.34
CA LEU A 149 -13.65 -5.79 -11.04
C LEU A 149 -13.96 -4.32 -10.77
N VAL A 150 -15.20 -3.99 -10.40
CA VAL A 150 -15.59 -2.63 -10.02
C VAL A 150 -16.31 -2.64 -8.70
N THR A 151 -16.03 -1.68 -7.82
CA THR A 151 -16.74 -1.56 -6.55
C THR A 151 -16.97 -0.10 -6.18
N ASP A 152 -18.11 0.18 -5.56
CA ASP A 152 -18.40 1.49 -4.98
C ASP A 152 -17.60 1.66 -3.69
N ILE A 153 -16.91 2.79 -3.55
CA ILE A 153 -16.16 3.10 -2.33
C ILE A 153 -17.08 3.87 -1.38
N PRO A 154 -17.39 3.32 -0.19
CA PRO A 154 -18.26 3.97 0.79
C PRO A 154 -17.81 5.40 1.06
N ASN A 155 -18.76 6.31 1.27
CA ASN A 155 -18.56 7.73 1.62
C ASN A 155 -17.83 8.63 0.59
N SER A 156 -17.13 8.06 -0.40
CA SER A 156 -16.38 8.82 -1.39
C SER A 156 -17.25 9.37 -2.53
N GLY A 157 -18.41 8.73 -2.77
CA GLY A 157 -19.21 8.95 -3.97
C GLY A 157 -18.46 8.60 -5.27
N ARG A 158 -17.50 7.68 -5.20
CA ARG A 158 -16.68 7.18 -6.30
C ARG A 158 -16.73 5.65 -6.36
N SER A 159 -16.41 5.12 -7.53
CA SER A 159 -16.10 3.70 -7.70
C SER A 159 -14.63 3.52 -8.07
N VAL A 160 -14.09 2.35 -7.77
CA VAL A 160 -12.75 1.91 -8.18
C VAL A 160 -12.88 0.73 -9.10
N GLU A 161 -12.02 0.70 -10.12
CA GLU A 161 -11.88 -0.39 -11.07
C GLU A 161 -10.51 -1.07 -10.90
N ILE A 162 -10.50 -2.40 -11.02
CA ILE A 162 -9.31 -3.25 -11.10
C ILE A 162 -9.48 -4.14 -12.32
N THR A 163 -8.54 -4.06 -13.26
CA THR A 163 -8.44 -5.00 -14.38
C THR A 163 -7.30 -5.99 -14.13
N LEU A 164 -7.66 -7.27 -14.13
CA LEU A 164 -6.78 -8.41 -14.02
C LEU A 164 -6.56 -9.00 -15.42
N PHE A 165 -5.41 -8.72 -16.04
CA PHE A 165 -5.01 -9.29 -17.31
C PHE A 165 -4.31 -10.63 -17.08
N MET A 166 -4.77 -11.68 -17.77
CA MET A 166 -4.27 -13.06 -17.63
C MET A 166 -4.27 -13.57 -16.17
N ALA A 167 -5.22 -13.06 -15.36
CA ALA A 167 -5.32 -13.34 -13.95
C ALA A 167 -6.79 -13.26 -13.49
N THR A 168 -7.12 -14.02 -12.45
CA THR A 168 -8.41 -14.00 -11.79
C THR A 168 -8.20 -14.06 -10.27
N PRO A 169 -9.25 -13.82 -9.45
CA PRO A 169 -9.16 -14.02 -8.01
C PRO A 169 -8.91 -15.46 -7.53
N ASP A 170 -8.85 -16.44 -8.43
CA ASP A 170 -8.43 -17.81 -8.09
C ASP A 170 -6.91 -17.94 -7.92
N ASP A 171 -6.15 -16.98 -8.45
CA ASP A 171 -4.72 -16.87 -8.20
C ASP A 171 -4.47 -16.43 -6.74
N PRO A 172 -3.70 -17.19 -5.94
CA PRO A 172 -3.48 -16.87 -4.53
C PRO A 172 -2.85 -15.50 -4.28
N ALA A 173 -1.91 -15.05 -5.12
CA ALA A 173 -1.25 -13.76 -4.96
C ALA A 173 -2.20 -12.61 -5.27
N VAL A 174 -3.02 -12.76 -6.31
CA VAL A 174 -4.09 -11.80 -6.67
C VAL A 174 -5.14 -11.75 -5.57
N LYS A 175 -5.56 -12.90 -5.06
CA LYS A 175 -6.54 -12.99 -3.97
C LYS A 175 -6.03 -12.32 -2.70
N ALA A 176 -4.82 -12.62 -2.28
CA ALA A 176 -4.20 -12.01 -1.11
C ALA A 176 -4.07 -10.48 -1.26
N PHE A 177 -3.71 -10.01 -2.47
CA PHE A 177 -3.74 -8.59 -2.80
C PHE A 177 -5.14 -8.01 -2.59
N LEU A 178 -6.17 -8.52 -3.28
CA LEU A 178 -7.55 -8.03 -3.24
C LEU A 178 -8.14 -8.06 -1.82
N GLU A 179 -7.88 -9.11 -1.03
CA GLU A 179 -8.33 -9.24 0.35
C GLU A 179 -7.71 -8.19 1.29
N SER A 180 -6.50 -7.73 0.98
CA SER A 180 -5.76 -6.75 1.79
C SER A 180 -6.13 -5.29 1.52
N ILE A 181 -6.79 -5.02 0.39
CA ILE A 181 -7.05 -3.65 -0.07
C ILE A 181 -7.92 -2.88 0.92
N GLU A 182 -7.52 -1.64 1.15
CA GLU A 182 -8.23 -0.63 1.90
C GLU A 182 -8.10 0.71 1.18
N PHE A 183 -9.17 1.15 0.51
CA PHE A 183 -9.23 2.45 -0.14
C PHE A 183 -9.46 3.58 0.87
N CYS A 184 -9.05 4.79 0.51
CA CYS A 184 -9.46 5.99 1.23
C CYS A 184 -10.96 6.26 1.00
N GLU A 185 -11.79 6.11 2.03
CA GLU A 185 -13.25 6.22 1.89
C GLU A 185 -13.78 7.65 1.84
N GLU A 186 -13.10 8.62 2.47
CA GLU A 186 -13.58 10.02 2.49
C GLU A 186 -13.00 10.87 1.34
N ASP A 187 -11.69 10.73 1.08
CA ASP A 187 -10.93 11.69 0.26
C ASP A 187 -10.27 11.04 -0.97
N LEU A 188 -10.84 9.96 -1.50
CA LEU A 188 -10.21 9.08 -2.51
C LEU A 188 -9.55 9.83 -3.68
N GLU A 189 -10.23 10.83 -4.25
CA GLU A 189 -9.71 11.59 -5.38
C GLU A 189 -8.60 12.55 -5.00
N GLU A 190 -8.74 13.23 -3.86
CA GLU A 190 -7.71 14.11 -3.34
C GLU A 190 -6.44 13.32 -3.05
N LYS A 191 -6.57 12.15 -2.41
CA LYS A 191 -5.45 11.24 -2.19
C LYS A 191 -4.85 10.70 -3.48
N LYS A 192 -5.66 10.39 -4.49
CA LYS A 192 -5.11 9.98 -5.79
C LYS A 192 -4.40 11.15 -6.48
N LEU A 193 -4.83 12.38 -6.25
CA LEU A 193 -4.15 13.57 -6.76
C LEU A 193 -2.81 13.81 -6.04
N GLU A 194 -2.78 13.71 -4.70
CA GLU A 194 -1.54 13.74 -3.90
C GLU A 194 -0.55 12.67 -4.35
N ALA A 195 -1.04 11.47 -4.69
CA ALA A 195 -0.20 10.38 -5.19
C ALA A 195 0.53 10.68 -6.51
N LYS A 196 0.19 11.78 -7.20
CA LYS A 196 0.95 12.24 -8.38
C LYS A 196 2.32 12.81 -8.03
N ASP A 197 2.46 13.35 -6.82
CA ASP A 197 3.70 13.98 -6.35
C ASP A 197 4.68 12.96 -5.76
N ILE A 198 4.28 11.69 -5.69
CA ILE A 198 5.10 10.59 -5.19
C ILE A 198 5.56 9.75 -6.38
N SER A 199 6.88 9.65 -6.56
CA SER A 199 7.44 8.80 -7.62
C SER A 199 7.32 7.32 -7.26
N ILE A 200 7.12 6.45 -8.26
CA ILE A 200 7.18 4.99 -8.06
C ILE A 200 8.55 4.58 -7.51
N LYS A 201 9.60 5.28 -7.91
CA LYS A 201 10.96 4.99 -7.46
C LYS A 201 11.10 5.17 -5.96
N ASP A 202 10.69 6.31 -5.43
CA ASP A 202 10.80 6.60 -3.99
C ASP A 202 9.93 5.63 -3.19
N LEU A 203 8.69 5.39 -3.64
CA LEU A 203 7.81 4.39 -3.03
C LEU A 203 8.48 3.00 -2.98
N CYS A 204 9.06 2.54 -4.08
CA CYS A 204 9.71 1.23 -4.14
C CYS A 204 10.95 1.15 -3.25
N GLU A 205 11.79 2.19 -3.24
CA GLU A 205 12.99 2.26 -2.40
C GLU A 205 12.63 2.24 -0.90
N GLU A 206 11.59 2.97 -0.49
CA GLU A 206 11.13 3.04 0.89
C GLU A 206 10.52 1.71 1.38
N ASN A 207 9.86 0.97 0.48
CA ASN A 207 9.11 -0.24 0.82
C ASN A 207 9.80 -1.55 0.41
N GLY A 208 11.02 -1.49 -0.14
CA GLY A 208 11.76 -2.67 -0.59
C GLY A 208 11.13 -3.40 -1.78
N LEU A 209 10.40 -2.67 -2.64
CA LEU A 209 9.77 -3.20 -3.84
C LEU A 209 10.70 -3.10 -5.04
N VAL A 210 10.42 -3.90 -6.07
CA VAL A 210 11.20 -3.92 -7.32
C VAL A 210 10.38 -3.31 -8.44
N ILE A 211 11.01 -2.40 -9.20
CA ILE A 211 10.41 -1.82 -10.40
C ILE A 211 10.59 -2.81 -11.56
N SER A 212 9.50 -3.10 -12.29
CA SER A 212 9.51 -4.01 -13.44
C SER A 212 10.56 -3.56 -14.47
N GLY A 213 11.33 -4.53 -14.99
CA GLY A 213 12.42 -4.26 -15.94
C GLY A 213 13.74 -3.80 -15.31
N THR A 214 13.84 -3.69 -13.98
CA THR A 214 15.08 -3.30 -13.27
C THR A 214 15.80 -4.46 -12.58
N ARG A 215 15.25 -5.68 -12.63
CA ARG A 215 15.91 -6.88 -12.11
C ARG A 215 17.21 -7.13 -12.89
N LYS A 216 18.31 -7.30 -12.15
CA LYS A 216 19.63 -7.61 -12.69
C LYS A 216 19.82 -9.10 -12.88
#